data_AF-A0A9E2JDL8-F1
#
_entry.id   AF-A0A9E2JDL8-F1
#
_cell.length_a   1.000
_cell.length_b   1.000
_cell.length_c   1.000
_cell.angle_alpha   90.00
_cell.angle_beta   90.00
_cell.angle_gamma   90.00
#
_symmetry.space_group_name_H-M   'P 1'
#
loop_
_entity.id
_entity.type
_entity.pdbx_description
1 polymer ?
#
loop_
_entity_poly.entity_id
_entity_poly.type
_entity_poly.pdbx_seq_one_letter_code
_entity_poly.pdbx_strand_id
1 'polypeptide(L)'
;MLDCNNIDKLKEFIIERKIAYVSDVKARETDNIIIFIIPSEKISEKSTKNKTSKRQLTYLKKEIKNKFDIEVEYVIYREKNQEQIDAGLLALLAERFGKIIKDCLTSFKGSNSVDVWIDLSIKMEQSNRGLIDNIRGVISDYLNLFGISLRSLHGISQDQDVPSQIVILKVIKIISPAQQIDINNYLQGINYYIPSELWLSRKLDVLRKKMLILRQKDKSYVLTEEGVRFVPRTASSNSSDIKRALALGRKRWYI
;
A
#
# COMPACT_ATOMS: atom_id res chain seq x y z
N MET A 1 5.12 -2.24 -6.05
CA MET A 1 5.49 -3.55 -6.60
C MET A 1 5.86 -4.45 -5.44
N LEU A 2 4.87 -5.18 -4.93
CA LEU A 2 5.17 -6.43 -4.23
C LEU A 2 6.01 -7.28 -5.19
N ASP A 3 7.10 -7.85 -4.70
CA ASP A 3 7.74 -8.93 -5.44
C ASP A 3 6.69 -10.03 -5.59
N CYS A 4 6.35 -10.43 -6.82
CA CYS A 4 5.48 -11.58 -7.09
C CYS A 4 5.91 -12.81 -6.25
N ASN A 5 7.23 -12.88 -6.00
CA ASN A 5 7.92 -13.81 -5.13
C ASN A 5 7.37 -13.91 -3.68
N ASN A 6 6.83 -12.85 -3.08
CA ASN A 6 6.27 -12.91 -1.72
C ASN A 6 4.84 -13.46 -1.71
N ILE A 7 4.04 -13.16 -2.73
CA ILE A 7 2.69 -13.70 -2.88
C ILE A 7 2.78 -15.20 -3.20
N ASP A 8 3.71 -15.58 -4.07
CA ASP A 8 3.92 -16.97 -4.47
C ASP A 8 4.43 -17.81 -3.29
N LYS A 9 5.39 -17.32 -2.50
CA LYS A 9 5.82 -17.96 -1.25
C LYS A 9 4.71 -18.10 -0.22
N LEU A 10 3.81 -17.13 -0.15
CA LEU A 10 2.67 -17.21 0.76
C LEU A 10 1.62 -18.21 0.27
N LYS A 11 1.37 -18.27 -1.04
CA LYS A 11 0.51 -19.29 -1.66
C LYS A 11 1.10 -20.68 -1.44
N GLU A 12 2.40 -20.86 -1.62
CA GLU A 12 3.11 -22.11 -1.29
C GLU A 12 2.98 -22.47 0.20
N PHE A 13 3.17 -21.51 1.11
CA PHE A 13 3.00 -21.73 2.55
C PHE A 13 1.56 -22.14 2.92
N ILE A 14 0.56 -21.54 2.28
CA ILE A 14 -0.86 -21.88 2.45
C ILE A 14 -1.15 -23.31 1.96
N ILE A 15 -0.57 -23.70 0.82
CA ILE A 15 -0.72 -25.04 0.23
C ILE A 15 -0.01 -26.09 1.10
N GLU A 16 1.23 -25.85 1.51
CA GLU A 16 2.05 -26.77 2.32
C GLU A 16 1.39 -27.06 3.68
N ARG A 17 0.84 -26.02 4.31
CA ARG A 17 0.12 -26.13 5.59
C ARG A 17 -1.32 -26.62 5.45
N LYS A 18 -1.80 -26.89 4.22
CA LYS A 18 -3.19 -27.30 3.90
C LYS A 18 -4.22 -26.38 4.54
N ILE A 19 -4.00 -25.07 4.44
CA ILE A 19 -4.89 -24.04 5.00
C ILE A 19 -6.12 -23.91 4.10
N ALA A 20 -7.02 -24.90 4.17
CA ALA A 20 -8.17 -25.03 3.29
C ALA A 20 -9.22 -23.92 3.43
N TYR A 21 -9.09 -23.04 4.43
CA TYR A 21 -10.08 -22.00 4.72
C TYR A 21 -9.81 -20.65 4.02
N VAL A 22 -8.62 -20.43 3.44
CA VAL A 22 -8.35 -19.24 2.62
C VAL A 22 -8.85 -19.50 1.21
N SER A 23 -9.77 -18.68 0.69
CA SER A 23 -10.31 -18.83 -0.66
C SER A 23 -9.51 -18.07 -1.70
N ASP A 24 -8.99 -16.90 -1.36
CA ASP A 24 -8.19 -16.08 -2.26
C ASP A 24 -7.21 -15.19 -1.48
N VAL A 25 -6.15 -14.75 -2.16
CA VAL A 25 -5.06 -13.95 -1.61
C VAL A 25 -4.84 -12.75 -2.54
N LYS A 26 -5.29 -11.58 -2.08
CA LYS A 26 -5.05 -10.31 -2.77
C LYS A 26 -3.91 -9.55 -2.10
N ALA A 27 -3.10 -8.86 -2.88
CA ALA A 27 -2.05 -8.01 -2.34
C ALA A 27 -2.44 -6.55 -2.48
N ARG A 28 -2.36 -5.81 -1.37
CA ARG A 28 -2.56 -4.36 -1.37
C ARG A 28 -1.25 -3.72 -1.83
N GLU A 29 -1.23 -3.24 -3.07
CA GLU A 29 -0.02 -2.73 -3.72
C GLU A 29 0.59 -1.49 -3.06
N THR A 30 -0.21 -0.78 -2.25
CA THR A 30 0.17 0.47 -1.56
C THR A 30 1.02 0.23 -0.32
N ASP A 31 0.66 -0.75 0.52
CA ASP A 31 1.24 -0.90 1.87
C ASP A 31 1.95 -2.25 2.07
N ASN A 32 2.06 -3.07 1.01
CA ASN A 32 2.66 -4.41 1.07
C ASN A 32 1.94 -5.34 2.08
N ILE A 33 0.67 -5.04 2.37
CA ILE A 33 -0.25 -5.84 3.18
C ILE A 33 -0.91 -6.89 2.30
N ILE A 34 -0.99 -8.13 2.77
CA ILE A 34 -1.70 -9.20 2.08
C ILE A 34 -3.09 -9.37 2.69
N ILE A 35 -4.11 -9.38 1.86
CA ILE A 35 -5.50 -9.58 2.24
C ILE A 35 -5.88 -11.02 1.92
N PHE A 36 -6.21 -11.77 2.96
CA PHE A 36 -6.83 -13.08 2.80
C PHE A 36 -8.34 -12.94 2.76
N ILE A 37 -8.93 -13.52 1.73
CA ILE A 37 -10.37 -13.66 1.60
C ILE A 37 -10.73 -15.01 2.20
N ILE A 38 -11.63 -15.00 3.18
CA ILE A 38 -12.01 -16.18 3.95
C ILE A 38 -13.54 -16.28 3.95
N PRO A 39 -14.12 -17.37 3.40
CA PRO A 39 -15.56 -17.56 3.43
C PRO A 39 -16.05 -17.68 4.87
N SER A 40 -17.16 -17.03 5.21
CA SER A 40 -17.72 -17.04 6.58
C SER A 40 -18.07 -18.44 7.06
N GLU A 41 -18.45 -19.34 6.14
CA GLU A 41 -18.78 -20.73 6.42
C GLU A 41 -17.58 -21.54 6.93
N LYS A 42 -16.38 -21.06 6.58
CA LYS A 42 -15.10 -21.60 7.00
C LYS A 42 -14.63 -20.99 8.32
N ILE A 43 -15.44 -20.18 9.00
CA ILE A 43 -15.15 -19.63 10.33
C ILE A 43 -16.13 -20.20 11.36
N SER A 44 -15.61 -20.76 12.45
CA SER A 44 -16.40 -21.28 13.59
C SER A 44 -15.74 -20.98 14.93
N GLU A 45 -16.51 -21.06 16.03
CA GLU A 45 -15.98 -20.81 17.38
C GLU A 45 -14.88 -21.81 17.78
N LYS A 46 -15.05 -23.08 17.39
CA LYS A 46 -14.04 -24.13 17.54
C LYS A 46 -13.45 -24.49 16.18
N SER A 47 -12.15 -24.68 16.13
CA SER A 47 -11.46 -25.13 14.92
C SER A 47 -11.86 -26.56 14.58
N THR A 48 -12.11 -26.82 13.30
CA THR A 48 -12.29 -28.17 12.75
C THR A 48 -11.48 -28.29 11.46
N LYS A 49 -11.39 -29.50 10.90
CA LYS A 49 -10.53 -29.80 9.74
C LYS A 49 -10.73 -28.85 8.53
N ASN A 50 -11.94 -28.29 8.37
CA ASN A 50 -12.30 -27.35 7.30
C ASN A 50 -12.74 -25.96 7.78
N LYS A 51 -12.68 -25.67 9.10
CA LYS A 51 -13.09 -24.37 9.66
C LYS A 51 -12.05 -23.83 10.63
N THR A 52 -11.80 -22.53 10.55
CA THR A 52 -10.85 -21.82 11.41
C THR A 52 -11.58 -20.99 12.46
N SER A 53 -10.94 -20.73 13.59
CA SER A 53 -11.46 -19.80 14.60
C SER A 53 -10.78 -18.43 14.52
N LYS A 54 -11.42 -17.38 15.05
CA LYS A 54 -10.81 -16.04 15.15
C LYS A 54 -9.45 -16.07 15.88
N ARG A 55 -9.27 -16.99 16.83
CA ARG A 55 -8.01 -17.20 17.55
C ARG A 55 -6.92 -17.78 16.64
N GLN A 56 -7.29 -18.70 15.76
CA GLN A 56 -6.37 -19.25 14.77
C GLN A 56 -6.01 -18.24 13.70
N LEU A 57 -6.95 -17.40 13.26
CA LEU A 57 -6.66 -16.30 12.36
C LEU A 57 -5.67 -15.31 12.98
N THR A 58 -5.88 -14.90 14.24
CA THR A 58 -4.93 -14.02 14.92
C THR A 58 -3.56 -14.67 15.13
N TYR A 59 -3.51 -15.98 15.40
CA TYR A 59 -2.26 -16.74 15.45
C TYR A 59 -1.55 -16.79 14.10
N LEU A 60 -2.27 -17.11 13.03
CA LEU A 60 -1.77 -17.10 11.65
C LEU A 60 -1.20 -15.72 11.28
N LYS A 61 -1.85 -14.63 11.73
CA LYS A 61 -1.38 -13.26 11.52
C LYS A 61 0.03 -13.09 12.06
N LYS A 62 0.19 -13.48 13.32
CA LYS A 62 1.45 -13.36 14.05
C LYS A 62 2.51 -14.27 13.47
N GLU A 63 2.14 -15.48 13.08
CA GLU A 63 3.08 -16.43 12.50
C GLU A 63 3.61 -15.95 11.14
N ILE A 64 2.74 -15.47 10.25
CA ILE A 64 3.14 -14.92 8.95
C ILE A 64 3.98 -13.65 9.14
N LYS A 65 3.58 -12.76 10.07
CA LYS A 65 4.37 -11.58 10.43
C LYS A 65 5.76 -11.98 10.94
N ASN A 66 5.87 -12.97 11.81
CA ASN A 66 7.16 -13.39 12.37
C ASN A 66 8.05 -14.12 11.36
N LYS A 67 7.46 -14.92 10.47
CA LYS A 67 8.21 -15.80 9.56
C LYS A 67 8.60 -15.11 8.25
N PHE A 68 7.75 -14.21 7.77
CA PHE A 68 7.91 -13.56 6.47
C PHE A 68 8.01 -12.04 6.55
N ASP A 69 7.83 -11.43 7.74
CA ASP A 69 7.76 -9.97 7.93
C ASP A 69 6.71 -9.31 7.04
N ILE A 70 5.57 -9.99 6.89
CA ILE A 70 4.44 -9.55 6.07
C ILE A 70 3.24 -9.32 6.99
N GLU A 71 2.62 -8.14 6.85
CA GLU A 71 1.34 -7.86 7.50
C GLU A 71 0.19 -8.46 6.71
N VAL A 72 -0.68 -9.19 7.41
CA VAL A 72 -1.84 -9.86 6.82
C VAL A 72 -3.12 -9.32 7.44
N GLU A 73 -4.10 -9.02 6.59
CA GLU A 73 -5.48 -8.70 6.98
C GLU A 73 -6.46 -9.75 6.45
N TYR A 74 -7.61 -9.86 7.12
CA TYR A 74 -8.64 -10.83 6.77
C TYR A 74 -9.91 -10.10 6.39
N VAL A 75 -10.45 -10.46 5.23
CA VAL A 75 -11.80 -10.10 4.85
C VAL A 75 -12.65 -11.35 4.95
N ILE A 76 -13.69 -11.28 5.78
CA ILE A 76 -14.65 -12.37 5.93
C ILE A 76 -15.74 -12.15 4.89
N TYR A 77 -15.87 -13.11 3.99
CA TYR A 77 -16.74 -13.03 2.82
C TYR A 77 -17.92 -14.00 2.99
N ARG A 78 -19.16 -13.49 2.96
CA ARG A 78 -20.40 -14.30 2.90
C ARG A 78 -20.79 -14.44 1.43
N GLU A 79 -21.22 -15.63 0.99
CA GLU A 79 -21.49 -15.97 -0.42
C GLU A 79 -22.29 -14.92 -1.24
N LYS A 80 -22.24 -15.07 -2.59
CA LYS A 80 -23.02 -14.50 -3.72
C LYS A 80 -23.75 -13.16 -3.54
N ASN A 81 -24.54 -13.00 -2.50
CA ASN A 81 -25.21 -11.74 -2.17
C ASN A 81 -24.20 -10.62 -1.85
N GLN A 82 -23.05 -10.94 -1.24
CA GLN A 82 -22.04 -9.92 -0.94
C GLN A 82 -21.32 -9.43 -2.20
N GLU A 83 -20.94 -10.32 -3.12
CA GLU A 83 -20.39 -9.93 -4.45
C GLU A 83 -21.37 -9.04 -5.23
N GLN A 84 -22.67 -9.36 -5.17
CA GLN A 84 -23.70 -8.56 -5.84
C GLN A 84 -23.89 -7.19 -5.18
N ILE A 85 -23.82 -7.12 -3.85
CA ILE A 85 -23.82 -5.86 -3.10
C ILE A 85 -22.57 -5.06 -3.42
N ASP A 86 -21.38 -5.65 -3.39
CA ASP A 86 -20.11 -4.98 -3.70
C ASP A 86 -20.11 -4.44 -5.13
N ALA A 87 -20.49 -5.26 -6.11
CA ALA A 87 -20.54 -4.87 -7.52
C ALA A 87 -21.61 -3.79 -7.77
N GLY A 88 -22.79 -3.90 -7.16
CA GLY A 88 -23.86 -2.92 -7.30
C GLY A 88 -23.51 -1.59 -6.63
N LEU A 89 -22.87 -1.64 -5.46
CA LEU A 89 -22.44 -0.47 -4.72
C LEU A 89 -21.27 0.22 -5.44
N LEU A 90 -20.31 -0.53 -5.99
CA LEU A 90 -19.24 0.00 -6.83
C LEU A 90 -19.78 0.65 -8.10
N ALA A 91 -20.73 0.01 -8.81
CA ALA A 91 -21.34 0.56 -10.01
C ALA A 91 -22.07 1.89 -9.72
N LEU A 92 -22.86 1.93 -8.65
CA LEU A 92 -23.60 3.11 -8.23
C LEU A 92 -22.65 4.25 -7.83
N LEU A 93 -21.59 3.93 -7.09
CA LEU A 93 -20.57 4.90 -6.69
C LEU A 93 -19.78 5.42 -7.89
N ALA A 94 -19.42 4.56 -8.85
CA ALA A 94 -18.72 4.94 -10.06
C ALA A 94 -19.58 5.82 -10.99
N GLU A 95 -20.89 5.55 -11.09
CA GLU A 95 -21.83 6.39 -11.84
C GLU A 95 -21.95 7.78 -11.21
N ARG A 96 -22.13 7.85 -9.88
CA ARG A 96 -22.44 9.11 -9.18
C ARG A 96 -21.23 9.98 -8.88
N PHE A 97 -20.07 9.36 -8.68
CA PHE A 97 -18.83 10.05 -8.30
C PHE A 97 -17.70 9.91 -9.33
N GLY A 98 -17.99 9.30 -10.49
CA GLY A 98 -17.03 9.14 -11.58
C GLY A 98 -15.81 8.33 -11.18
N LYS A 99 -14.63 8.71 -11.71
CA LYS A 99 -13.36 8.03 -11.46
C LYS A 99 -12.74 8.29 -10.08
N ILE A 100 -13.47 8.95 -9.17
CA ILE A 100 -12.98 9.24 -7.81
C ILE A 100 -12.89 7.97 -6.98
N ILE A 101 -13.81 7.04 -7.21
CA ILE A 101 -13.91 5.77 -6.49
C ILE A 101 -13.34 4.68 -7.39
N LYS A 102 -12.24 4.05 -6.93
CA LYS A 102 -11.53 3.01 -7.71
C LYS A 102 -12.03 1.61 -7.39
N ASP A 103 -12.31 1.38 -6.11
CA ASP A 103 -12.76 0.09 -5.61
C ASP A 103 -13.61 0.30 -4.34
N CYS A 104 -14.47 -0.67 -4.06
CA CYS A 104 -15.32 -0.68 -2.89
C CYS A 104 -15.54 -2.11 -2.41
N LEU A 105 -15.34 -2.33 -1.11
CA LEU A 105 -15.47 -3.63 -0.47
C LEU A 105 -16.31 -3.52 0.79
N THR A 106 -17.30 -4.39 0.93
CA THR A 106 -18.07 -4.54 2.15
C THR A 106 -17.49 -5.64 3.04
N SER A 107 -17.64 -5.49 4.34
CA SER A 107 -17.30 -6.51 5.33
C SER A 107 -18.43 -6.63 6.36
N PHE A 108 -19.15 -7.74 6.34
CA PHE A 108 -20.26 -7.98 7.26
C PHE A 108 -19.78 -8.33 8.66
N LYS A 109 -20.35 -7.65 9.65
CA LYS A 109 -20.15 -7.92 11.07
C LYS A 109 -21.48 -8.33 11.68
N GLY A 110 -21.77 -9.63 11.65
CA GLY A 110 -23.10 -10.15 12.02
C GLY A 110 -24.07 -10.13 10.85
N SER A 111 -25.38 -10.17 11.10
CA SER A 111 -26.40 -10.35 10.05
C SER A 111 -26.74 -9.05 9.29
N ASN A 112 -26.75 -7.89 9.96
CA ASN A 112 -27.31 -6.65 9.40
C ASN A 112 -26.40 -5.42 9.58
N SER A 113 -25.11 -5.60 9.89
CA SER A 113 -24.17 -4.48 9.99
C SER A 113 -22.96 -4.71 9.12
N VAL A 114 -22.56 -3.67 8.37
CA VAL A 114 -21.48 -3.72 7.39
C VAL A 114 -20.49 -2.58 7.62
N ASP A 115 -19.21 -2.93 7.59
CA ASP A 115 -18.12 -1.98 7.47
C ASP A 115 -17.79 -1.85 5.96
N VAL A 116 -17.66 -0.62 5.45
CA VAL A 116 -17.39 -0.36 4.03
C VAL A 116 -16.01 0.28 3.87
N TRP A 117 -15.23 -0.27 2.95
CA TRP A 117 -13.91 0.21 2.57
C TRP A 117 -13.96 0.75 1.14
N ILE A 118 -13.51 1.99 0.96
CA ILE A 118 -13.48 2.63 -0.36
C ILE A 118 -12.06 3.06 -0.69
N ASP A 119 -11.59 2.70 -1.87
CA ASP A 119 -10.35 3.26 -2.46
C ASP A 119 -10.69 4.55 -3.21
N LEU A 120 -10.15 5.66 -2.72
CA LEU A 120 -10.41 7.00 -3.25
C LEU A 120 -9.17 7.54 -3.96
N SER A 121 -9.37 8.16 -5.12
CA SER A 121 -8.31 8.90 -5.81
C SER A 121 -8.03 10.27 -5.18
N ILE A 122 -8.79 10.67 -4.17
CA ILE A 122 -8.71 11.96 -3.48
C ILE A 122 -8.53 11.76 -1.97
N LYS A 123 -8.01 12.77 -1.30
CA LYS A 123 -7.74 12.73 0.14
C LYS A 123 -9.00 12.96 0.98
N MET A 124 -9.06 12.29 2.12
CA MET A 124 -10.10 12.47 3.13
C MET A 124 -9.82 13.68 4.05
N GLU A 125 -9.58 14.86 3.47
CA GLU A 125 -9.27 16.11 4.19
C GLU A 125 -10.55 16.93 4.51
N GLN A 126 -10.46 17.90 5.43
CA GLN A 126 -11.59 18.77 5.80
C GLN A 126 -12.20 19.51 4.59
N SER A 127 -11.36 19.86 3.61
CA SER A 127 -11.76 20.46 2.33
C SER A 127 -12.72 19.57 1.52
N ASN A 128 -12.66 18.25 1.69
CA ASN A 128 -13.48 17.26 0.97
C ASN A 128 -14.59 16.66 1.83
N ARG A 129 -14.79 17.15 3.06
CA ARG A 129 -15.74 16.59 4.01
C ARG A 129 -17.16 16.45 3.46
N GLY A 130 -17.65 17.46 2.73
CA GLY A 130 -18.98 17.41 2.10
C GLY A 130 -19.12 16.30 1.05
N LEU A 131 -18.07 15.99 0.31
CA LEU A 131 -18.06 14.89 -0.66
C LEU A 131 -18.09 13.53 0.06
N ILE A 132 -17.33 13.40 1.13
CA ILE A 132 -17.27 12.17 1.95
C ILE A 132 -18.61 11.89 2.62
N ASP A 133 -19.25 12.92 3.17
CA ASP A 133 -20.56 12.80 3.79
C ASP A 133 -21.63 12.45 2.74
N ASN A 134 -21.54 13.01 1.53
CA ASN A 134 -22.37 12.58 0.41
C ASN A 134 -22.16 11.10 0.08
N ILE A 135 -20.91 10.66 -0.12
CA ILE A 135 -20.59 9.23 -0.37
C ILE A 135 -21.18 8.35 0.73
N ARG A 136 -20.99 8.71 2.00
CA ARG A 136 -21.54 7.98 3.14
C ARG A 136 -23.07 7.88 3.06
N GLY A 137 -23.75 8.99 2.74
CA GLY A 137 -25.19 9.02 2.56
C GLY A 137 -25.65 8.03 1.49
N VAL A 138 -25.02 8.07 0.32
CA VAL A 138 -25.33 7.17 -0.80
C VAL A 138 -25.19 5.69 -0.43
N ILE A 139 -24.10 5.35 0.26
CA ILE A 139 -23.81 3.99 0.70
C ILE A 139 -24.84 3.55 1.73
N SER A 140 -25.17 4.42 2.67
CA SER A 140 -26.20 4.14 3.67
C SER A 140 -27.56 3.89 3.01
N ASP A 141 -27.97 4.72 2.05
CA ASP A 141 -29.24 4.58 1.35
C ASP A 141 -29.31 3.26 0.57
N TYR A 142 -28.24 2.92 -0.15
CA TYR A 142 -28.16 1.67 -0.89
C TYR A 142 -28.21 0.45 0.03
N LEU A 143 -27.46 0.44 1.13
CA LEU A 143 -27.47 -0.66 2.10
C LEU A 143 -28.83 -0.79 2.82
N ASN A 144 -29.51 0.33 3.07
CA ASN A 144 -30.84 0.34 3.68
C ASN A 144 -31.89 -0.38 2.80
N LEU A 145 -31.75 -0.38 1.47
CA LEU A 145 -32.64 -1.14 0.57
C LEU A 145 -32.64 -2.66 0.87
N PHE A 146 -31.55 -3.16 1.44
CA PHE A 146 -31.38 -4.56 1.81
C PHE A 146 -31.59 -4.82 3.31
N GLY A 147 -32.04 -3.81 4.07
CA GLY A 147 -32.17 -3.90 5.53
C GLY A 147 -30.82 -4.00 6.26
N ILE A 148 -29.76 -3.48 5.65
CA ILE A 148 -28.39 -3.50 6.17
C ILE A 148 -28.01 -2.10 6.66
N SER A 149 -27.43 -2.03 7.85
CA SER A 149 -26.93 -0.79 8.44
C SER A 149 -25.44 -0.59 8.17
N LEU A 150 -25.06 0.61 7.72
CA LEU A 150 -23.66 1.03 7.63
C LEU A 150 -23.12 1.30 9.03
N ARG A 151 -22.12 0.52 9.46
CA ARG A 151 -21.49 0.68 10.77
C ARG A 151 -20.35 1.69 10.72
N SER A 152 -19.42 1.50 9.79
CA SER A 152 -18.32 2.44 9.58
C SER A 152 -17.94 2.50 8.11
N LEU A 153 -17.53 3.71 7.71
CA LEU A 153 -16.97 3.98 6.40
C LEU A 153 -15.48 4.28 6.59
N HIS A 154 -14.64 3.50 5.92
CA HIS A 154 -13.20 3.64 5.90
C HIS A 154 -12.76 4.08 4.50
N GLY A 155 -12.13 5.25 4.41
CA GLY A 155 -11.46 5.69 3.20
C GLY A 155 -10.02 5.19 3.20
N ILE A 156 -9.64 4.45 2.17
CA ILE A 156 -8.25 4.18 1.83
C ILE A 156 -7.83 5.35 0.93
N SER A 157 -7.25 6.39 1.52
CA SER A 157 -6.53 7.42 0.77
C SER A 157 -5.08 6.99 0.59
N GLN A 158 -4.51 7.23 -0.59
CA GLN A 158 -3.06 7.14 -0.79
C GLN A 158 -2.39 8.16 0.13
N ASP A 159 -1.90 7.72 1.27
CA ASP A 159 -1.51 8.63 2.36
C ASP A 159 -0.23 9.43 2.08
N GLN A 160 0.51 9.14 1.02
CA GLN A 160 1.64 9.94 0.52
C GLN A 160 2.18 9.23 -0.72
N ASP A 161 2.66 9.98 -1.70
CA ASP A 161 3.29 9.37 -2.88
C ASP A 161 4.51 8.56 -2.43
N VAL A 162 4.61 7.34 -2.94
CA VAL A 162 5.81 6.51 -2.79
C VAL A 162 6.82 6.95 -3.84
N PRO A 163 8.10 7.18 -3.49
CA PRO A 163 9.05 7.76 -4.43
C PRO A 163 9.35 6.80 -5.58
N SER A 164 9.23 7.29 -6.80
CA SER A 164 9.63 6.52 -7.99
C SER A 164 11.15 6.37 -8.07
N GLN A 165 11.63 5.42 -8.88
CA GLN A 165 13.07 5.20 -9.10
C GLN A 165 13.78 6.50 -9.56
N ILE A 166 13.11 7.31 -10.39
CA ILE A 166 13.64 8.59 -10.88
C ILE A 166 13.76 9.60 -9.75
N VAL A 167 12.79 9.65 -8.83
CA VAL A 167 12.83 10.55 -7.66
C VAL A 167 14.00 10.15 -6.75
N ILE A 168 14.17 8.86 -6.47
CA ILE A 168 15.29 8.35 -5.67
C ILE A 168 16.63 8.73 -6.32
N LEU A 169 16.79 8.53 -7.63
CA LEU A 169 18.00 8.92 -8.36
C LEU A 169 18.24 10.44 -8.31
N LYS A 170 17.19 11.26 -8.43
CA LYS A 170 17.29 12.72 -8.26
C LYS A 170 17.78 13.11 -6.87
N VAL A 171 17.28 12.47 -5.82
CA VAL A 171 17.72 12.72 -4.44
C VAL A 171 19.19 12.35 -4.29
N ILE A 172 19.59 11.14 -4.69
CA ILE A 172 21.01 10.72 -4.66
C ILE A 172 21.87 11.73 -5.42
N LYS A 173 21.43 12.23 -6.58
CA LYS A 173 22.15 13.26 -7.35
C LYS A 173 22.43 14.52 -6.55
N ILE A 174 21.47 14.98 -5.75
CA ILE A 174 21.54 16.24 -5.01
C ILE A 174 22.47 16.11 -3.80
N ILE A 175 22.33 15.02 -3.03
CA ILE A 175 23.03 14.87 -1.75
C ILE A 175 24.29 14.00 -1.83
N SER A 176 24.64 13.46 -3.00
CA SER A 176 25.81 12.60 -3.24
C SER A 176 27.11 13.16 -2.65
N PRO A 177 27.96 12.31 -2.03
CA PRO A 177 27.69 10.92 -1.63
C PRO A 177 26.63 10.84 -0.51
N ALA A 178 25.72 9.88 -0.59
CA ALA A 178 24.56 9.82 0.29
C ALA A 178 24.42 8.46 0.98
N GLN A 179 24.22 8.43 2.30
CA GLN A 179 23.85 7.21 3.00
C GLN A 179 22.34 6.96 2.88
N GLN A 180 21.91 5.72 3.13
CA GLN A 180 20.50 5.35 3.06
C GLN A 180 19.64 6.21 4.01
N ILE A 181 20.17 6.55 5.19
CA ILE A 181 19.48 7.40 6.16
C ILE A 181 19.30 8.83 5.65
N ASP A 182 20.29 9.39 4.96
CA ASP A 182 20.21 10.74 4.36
C ASP A 182 19.16 10.77 3.25
N ILE A 183 19.10 9.71 2.44
CA ILE A 183 18.12 9.56 1.37
C ILE A 183 16.70 9.49 1.96
N ASN A 184 16.51 8.71 3.04
CA ASN A 184 15.24 8.59 3.74
C ASN A 184 14.78 9.93 4.30
N ASN A 185 15.65 10.61 5.06
CA ASN A 185 15.36 11.92 5.65
C ASN A 185 15.03 12.97 4.58
N TYR A 186 15.77 12.98 3.47
CA TYR A 186 15.51 13.91 2.38
C TYR A 186 14.14 13.65 1.73
N LEU A 187 13.81 12.38 1.45
CA LEU A 187 12.54 11.97 0.85
C LEU A 187 11.34 12.31 1.75
N GLN A 188 11.46 12.06 3.05
CA GLN A 188 10.43 12.47 4.03
C GLN A 188 10.30 14.00 4.08
N GLY A 189 11.41 14.73 4.03
CA GLY A 189 11.42 16.20 3.99
C GLY A 189 10.78 16.81 2.73
N ILE A 190 10.62 16.05 1.65
CA ILE A 190 9.89 16.44 0.44
C ILE A 190 8.52 15.75 0.32
N ASN A 191 7.94 15.31 1.44
CA ASN A 191 6.60 14.71 1.56
C ASN A 191 6.38 13.38 0.82
N TYR A 192 7.43 12.56 0.67
CA TYR A 192 7.28 11.19 0.18
C TYR A 192 7.19 10.19 1.33
N TYR A 193 6.31 9.19 1.18
CA TYR A 193 6.21 8.09 2.12
C TYR A 193 7.18 6.98 1.78
N ILE A 194 7.86 6.51 2.82
CA ILE A 194 8.74 5.36 2.74
C ILE A 194 8.13 4.28 3.64
N PRO A 195 7.60 3.19 3.06
CA PRO A 195 6.92 2.14 3.83
C PRO A 195 7.81 1.50 4.91
N SER A 196 9.09 1.30 4.61
CA SER A 196 10.07 0.77 5.56
C SER A 196 11.49 1.04 5.09
N GLU A 197 12.46 0.93 6.00
CA GLU A 197 13.88 0.99 5.66
C GLU A 197 14.28 -0.12 4.68
N LEU A 198 13.70 -1.32 4.83
CA LEU A 198 13.92 -2.46 3.92
C LEU A 198 13.36 -2.20 2.51
N TRP A 199 12.28 -1.44 2.40
CA TRP A 199 11.74 -1.06 1.09
C TRP A 199 12.75 -0.20 0.33
N LEU A 200 13.34 0.80 0.99
CA LEU A 200 14.33 1.68 0.38
C LEU A 200 15.61 0.92 0.02
N SER A 201 16.09 0.02 0.89
CA SER A 201 17.27 -0.80 0.61
C SER A 201 17.07 -1.69 -0.63
N ARG A 202 15.91 -2.35 -0.77
CA ARG A 202 15.57 -3.14 -1.97
C ARG A 202 15.55 -2.28 -3.23
N LYS A 203 15.00 -1.05 -3.16
CA LYS A 203 15.02 -0.12 -4.30
C LYS A 203 16.43 0.28 -4.69
N LEU A 204 17.29 0.58 -3.72
CA LEU A 204 18.70 0.88 -3.95
C LEU A 204 19.43 -0.33 -4.55
N ASP A 205 19.15 -1.55 -4.09
CA ASP A 205 19.73 -2.75 -4.68
C ASP A 205 19.29 -2.98 -6.14
N VAL A 206 18.02 -2.71 -6.47
CA VAL A 206 17.56 -2.76 -7.87
C VAL A 206 18.29 -1.74 -8.73
N LEU A 207 18.46 -0.50 -8.24
CA LEU A 207 19.20 0.55 -8.95
C LEU A 207 20.69 0.18 -9.12
N ARG A 208 21.29 -0.48 -8.13
CA ARG A 208 22.67 -0.98 -8.18
C ARG A 208 22.82 -2.11 -9.22
N LYS A 209 21.90 -3.07 -9.23
CA LYS A 209 21.88 -4.16 -10.23
C LYS A 209 21.72 -3.64 -11.66
N LYS A 210 20.96 -2.55 -11.82
CA LYS A 210 20.81 -1.83 -13.09
C LYS A 210 22.01 -0.92 -13.43
N MET A 211 23.09 -0.94 -12.65
CA MET A 211 24.29 -0.12 -12.85
C MET A 211 24.02 1.39 -12.86
N LEU A 212 22.92 1.86 -12.25
CA LEU A 212 22.57 3.29 -12.16
C LEU A 212 23.21 3.97 -10.93
N ILE A 213 23.54 3.19 -9.90
CA ILE A 213 24.23 3.66 -8.71
C ILE A 213 25.35 2.70 -8.30
N LEU A 214 26.39 3.24 -7.67
CA LEU A 214 27.47 2.49 -7.04
C LEU A 214 27.37 2.63 -5.52
N ARG A 215 27.68 1.55 -4.81
CA ARG A 215 27.84 1.54 -3.35
C ARG A 215 29.32 1.58 -3.03
N GLN A 216 29.75 2.62 -2.31
CA GLN A 216 31.12 2.79 -1.86
C GLN A 216 31.43 1.92 -0.62
N LYS A 217 32.72 1.83 -0.25
CA LYS A 217 33.17 1.02 0.91
C LYS A 217 32.57 1.49 2.24
N ASP A 218 32.30 2.80 2.36
CA ASP A 218 31.66 3.44 3.50
C ASP A 218 30.11 3.28 3.52
N LYS A 219 29.56 2.45 2.63
CA LYS A 219 28.13 2.21 2.42
C LYS A 219 27.35 3.41 1.88
N SER A 220 28.02 4.48 1.43
CA SER A 220 27.37 5.57 0.71
C SER A 220 27.05 5.19 -0.73
N TYR A 221 26.05 5.87 -1.32
CA TYR A 221 25.62 5.69 -2.69
C TYR A 221 25.97 6.90 -3.54
N VAL A 222 26.47 6.63 -4.75
CA VAL A 222 26.81 7.63 -5.76
C VAL A 222 26.21 7.19 -7.10
N LEU A 223 25.78 8.15 -7.93
CA LEU A 223 25.30 7.85 -9.28
C LEU A 223 26.44 7.45 -10.21
N THR A 224 26.17 6.51 -11.11
CA THR A 224 27.01 6.28 -12.29
C THR A 224 26.72 7.31 -13.37
N GLU A 225 27.55 7.34 -14.41
CA GLU A 225 27.27 8.14 -15.61
C GLU A 225 25.90 7.79 -16.22
N GLU A 226 25.58 6.50 -16.31
CA GLU A 226 24.30 6.00 -16.81
C GLU A 226 23.13 6.46 -15.92
N GLY A 227 23.31 6.39 -14.60
CA GLY A 227 22.34 6.94 -13.63
C GLY A 227 22.10 8.43 -13.79
N VAL A 228 23.13 9.23 -14.08
CA VAL A 228 23.00 10.67 -14.34
C VAL A 228 22.24 10.93 -15.64
N ARG A 229 22.47 10.12 -16.69
CA ARG A 229 21.72 10.22 -17.97
C ARG A 229 20.24 9.86 -17.79
N PHE A 230 19.94 8.92 -16.90
CA PHE A 230 18.57 8.48 -16.61
C PHE A 230 17.74 9.53 -15.85
N VAL A 231 18.39 10.49 -15.17
CA VAL A 231 17.70 11.58 -14.48
C VAL A 231 17.30 12.67 -15.49
N PRO A 232 16.01 13.02 -15.60
CA PRO A 232 15.55 14.06 -16.53
C PRO A 232 16.23 15.40 -16.25
N ARG A 233 16.76 16.02 -17.32
CA ARG A 233 17.30 17.38 -17.27
C ARG A 233 16.17 18.36 -17.54
N THR A 234 15.80 19.14 -16.53
CA THR A 234 14.86 20.25 -16.69
C THR A 234 15.59 21.58 -16.52
N ALA A 235 15.37 22.52 -17.43
CA ALA A 235 15.86 23.88 -17.34
C ALA A 235 14.93 24.72 -16.44
N SER A 236 14.90 24.41 -15.15
CA SER A 236 14.10 25.12 -14.15
C SER A 236 14.90 25.33 -12.88
N SER A 237 14.56 26.35 -12.09
CA SER A 237 15.14 26.62 -10.77
C SER A 237 15.03 25.43 -9.81
N ASN A 238 14.07 24.53 -10.05
CA ASN A 238 13.87 23.28 -9.31
C ASN A 238 14.66 22.09 -9.86
N SER A 239 15.55 22.29 -10.84
CA SER A 239 16.36 21.22 -11.41
C SER A 239 17.26 20.57 -10.37
N SER A 240 17.50 19.27 -10.55
CA SER A 240 18.42 18.52 -9.68
C SER A 240 19.85 19.08 -9.72
N ASP A 241 20.24 19.68 -10.85
CA ASP A 241 21.60 20.21 -11.04
C ASP A 241 21.81 21.50 -10.25
N ILE A 242 20.85 22.44 -10.29
CA ILE A 242 20.90 23.66 -9.49
C ILE A 242 20.85 23.32 -7.99
N LYS A 243 19.96 22.41 -7.59
CA LYS A 243 19.87 21.97 -6.19
C LYS A 243 21.18 21.33 -5.70
N ARG A 244 21.83 20.52 -6.55
CA ARG A 244 23.15 19.95 -6.24
C ARG A 244 24.22 21.03 -6.11
N ALA A 245 24.28 21.98 -7.04
CA ALA A 245 25.25 23.08 -7.00
C ALA A 245 25.09 23.92 -5.72
N LEU A 246 23.85 24.24 -5.35
CA LEU A 246 23.53 24.93 -4.09
C LEU A 246 23.93 24.10 -2.86
N ALA A 247 23.65 22.79 -2.86
CA ALA A 247 24.03 21.90 -1.76
C ALA A 247 25.55 21.83 -1.57
N LEU A 248 26.31 21.75 -2.67
CA LEU A 248 27.79 21.80 -2.65
C LEU A 248 28.31 23.15 -2.15
N GLY A 249 27.71 24.25 -2.61
CA GLY A 249 28.03 25.59 -2.15
C GLY A 249 27.85 25.73 -0.64
N ARG A 250 26.71 25.29 -0.09
CA ARG A 250 26.46 25.32 1.36
C ARG A 250 27.47 24.49 2.15
N LYS A 251 27.82 23.28 1.69
CA LYS A 251 28.82 22.43 2.37
C LYS A 251 30.20 23.07 2.46
N ARG A 252 30.57 23.91 1.48
CA ARG A 252 31.91 24.54 1.41
C ARG A 252 32.07 25.76 2.32
N TRP A 253 30.98 26.39 2.76
CA TRP A 253 31.00 27.65 3.54
C TRP A 253 30.76 27.45 5.04
N TYR A 254 30.50 26.22 5.48
CA TYR A 254 30.38 25.82 6.89
C TYR A 254 31.58 24.98 7.38
N ILE A 255 32.70 25.07 6.65
CA ILE A 255 34.03 24.55 7.03
C ILE A 255 34.95 25.77 7.16
#